data_AF-A0AAU4XNJ0-F1
#
_entry.id   AF-A0AAU4XNJ0-F1
#
_cell.length_a   1.000
_cell.length_b   1.000
_cell.length_c   1.000
_cell.angle_alpha   90.00
_cell.angle_beta   90.00
_cell.angle_gamma   90.00
#
_symmetry.space_group_name_H-M   'P 1'
#
loop_
_entity.id
_entity.type
_entity.pdbx_description
1 polymer ?
#
loop_
_entity_poly.entity_id
_entity_poly.type
_entity_poly.pdbx_seq_one_letter_code
_entity_poly.pdbx_strand_id
1 'polypeptide(L)'
;MHALLREAQGAGELARGVSPEAAAVAVVASVAGFGRLASRHRVRSSPHLVEQFWALLLPGLAAPSGRLPVLPGPRAAGTDRTPR
;
A
#
# COMPACT_ATOMS: atom_id res chain seq x y z
N MET A 1 -0.99 16.47 7.16
CA MET A 1 -0.77 15.02 7.35
C MET A 1 -1.20 14.59 8.75
N HIS A 2 -0.58 15.12 9.82
CA HIS A 2 -0.94 14.74 11.19
C HIS A 2 -2.40 15.02 11.57
N ALA A 3 -2.94 16.19 11.18
CA ALA A 3 -4.37 16.52 11.40
C ALA A 3 -5.32 15.51 10.72
N LEU A 4 -5.07 15.19 9.44
CA LEU A 4 -5.81 14.16 8.68
C LEU A 4 -5.78 12.78 9.35
N LEU A 5 -4.64 12.38 9.93
CA LEU A 5 -4.53 11.10 10.61
C LEU A 5 -5.21 11.10 11.98
N ARG A 6 -5.30 12.25 12.65
CA ARG A 6 -6.14 12.37 13.85
C ARG A 6 -7.62 12.29 13.50
N GLU A 7 -8.05 12.89 12.40
CA GLU A 7 -9.42 12.75 11.89
C GLU A 7 -9.73 11.29 11.55
N ALA A 8 -8.84 10.60 10.83
CA ALA A 8 -8.95 9.18 10.54
C ALA A 8 -9.01 8.31 11.81
N GLN A 9 -8.23 8.64 12.84
CA GLN A 9 -8.31 7.98 14.14
C GLN A 9 -9.67 8.21 14.81
N GLY A 10 -10.17 9.45 14.79
CA GLY A 10 -11.47 9.82 15.33
C GLY A 10 -12.64 9.15 14.60
N ALA A 11 -12.48 8.90 13.30
CA ALA A 11 -13.41 8.16 12.45
C ALA A 11 -13.27 6.64 12.55
N GLY A 12 -12.28 6.13 13.29
CA GLY A 12 -12.00 4.69 13.41
C GLY A 12 -11.41 4.06 12.16
N GLU A 13 -10.85 4.86 11.26
CA GLU A 13 -10.23 4.42 10.00
C GLU A 13 -8.77 3.96 10.19
N LEU A 14 -8.13 4.32 11.31
CA LEU A 14 -6.81 3.78 11.67
C LEU A 14 -6.94 2.42 12.38
N ALA A 15 -6.00 1.53 12.09
CA ALA A 15 -5.90 0.23 12.76
C ALA A 15 -5.78 0.40 14.27
N ARG A 16 -6.34 -0.55 15.02
CA ARG A 16 -6.30 -0.53 16.48
C ARG A 16 -4.85 -0.52 16.97
N GLY A 17 -4.51 0.45 17.80
CA GLY A 17 -3.17 0.60 18.38
C GLY A 17 -2.18 1.40 17.52
N VAL A 18 -2.58 1.86 16.33
CA VAL A 18 -1.77 2.78 15.52
C VAL A 18 -2.00 4.22 15.99
N SER A 19 -0.94 4.88 16.46
CA SER A 19 -1.02 6.31 16.76
C SER A 19 -0.98 7.15 15.46
N PRO A 20 -1.68 8.29 15.43
CA PRO A 20 -1.64 9.22 14.30
C PRO A 20 -0.22 9.69 13.96
N GLU A 21 0.63 9.88 14.97
CA GLU A 21 2.02 10.26 14.83
C GLU A 21 2.83 9.17 14.13
N ALA A 22 2.70 7.92 14.57
CA ALA A 22 3.42 6.79 13.97
C ALA A 22 2.97 6.54 12.53
N ALA A 23 1.66 6.66 12.26
CA ALA A 23 1.12 6.60 10.90
C ALA A 23 1.69 7.71 10.01
N ALA A 24 1.81 8.94 10.54
CA ALA A 24 2.37 10.07 9.78
C ALA A 24 3.83 9.82 9.43
N VAL A 25 4.63 9.34 10.40
CA VAL A 25 6.03 8.97 10.19
C VAL A 25 6.15 7.88 9.12
N ALA A 26 5.34 6.83 9.22
CA ALA A 26 5.34 5.74 8.25
C ALA A 26 5.03 6.24 6.83
N VAL A 27 3.95 7.01 6.65
CA VAL A 27 3.55 7.58 5.35
C VAL A 27 4.66 8.45 4.75
N VAL A 28 5.24 9.35 5.55
CA VAL A 28 6.31 10.25 5.07
C VAL A 28 7.58 9.49 4.73
N ALA A 29 8.00 8.55 5.57
CA ALA A 29 9.18 7.71 5.33
C ALA A 29 9.02 6.86 4.06
N SER A 30 7.82 6.31 3.85
CA SER A 30 7.46 5.55 2.66
C SER A 30 7.55 6.39 1.38
N VAL A 31 6.97 7.60 1.36
CA VAL A 31 7.04 8.50 0.19
C VAL A 31 8.47 8.93 -0.09
N ALA A 32 9.22 9.31 0.95
CA ALA A 32 10.63 9.70 0.82
C ALA A 32 11.49 8.54 0.30
N GLY A 33 11.27 7.33 0.82
CA GLY A 33 11.96 6.12 0.38
C GLY A 33 11.64 5.77 -1.07
N PHE A 34 10.38 5.88 -1.48
CA PHE A 34 9.94 5.63 -2.85
C PHE A 34 10.55 6.64 -3.84
N GLY A 35 10.53 7.93 -3.49
CA GLY A 35 11.18 8.97 -4.29
C GLY A 35 12.67 8.71 -4.49
N ARG A 36 13.37 8.32 -3.41
CA ARG A 36 14.81 8.01 -3.47
C ARG A 36 15.10 6.76 -4.31
N LEU A 37 14.24 5.74 -4.23
CA LEU A 37 14.35 4.52 -5.04
C LEU A 37 14.14 4.83 -6.53
N ALA A 38 13.12 5.62 -6.85
CA ALA A 38 12.83 6.05 -8.21
C ALA A 38 13.99 6.84 -8.83
N SER A 39 14.60 7.77 -8.08
CA SER A 39 15.77 8.52 -8.53
C SER A 39 17.01 7.64 -8.72
N ARG A 40 17.28 6.71 -7.79
CA ARG A 40 18.49 5.87 -7.84
C ARG A 40 18.48 4.87 -8.99
N HIS A 41 17.33 4.26 -9.27
CA HIS A 41 17.21 3.21 -10.27
C HIS A 41 16.68 3.71 -11.62
N ARG A 42 16.46 5.03 -11.78
CA ARG A 42 15.72 5.63 -12.91
C ARG A 42 14.44 4.85 -13.24
N VAL A 43 13.81 4.29 -12.22
CA VAL A 43 12.57 3.53 -12.40
C VAL A 43 11.54 4.55 -12.83
N ARG A 44 11.00 4.43 -14.04
CA ARG A 44 9.78 5.13 -14.38
C ARG A 44 8.72 4.65 -13.39
N SER A 45 8.35 5.52 -12.46
CA SER A 45 7.24 5.27 -11.55
C SER A 45 5.97 5.17 -12.40
N SER A 46 5.57 3.95 -12.71
CA SER A 46 4.24 3.67 -13.23
C SER A 46 3.23 3.91 -12.11
N PRO A 47 2.07 4.51 -12.38
CA PRO A 47 0.96 4.60 -11.41
C PRO A 47 0.70 3.25 -10.73
N HIS A 48 0.83 2.16 -11.48
CA HIS A 48 0.63 0.80 -10.98
C HIS A 48 1.63 0.37 -9.89
N LEU A 49 2.89 0.84 -9.94
CA LEU A 49 3.87 0.54 -8.89
C LEU A 49 3.56 1.29 -7.59
N VAL A 50 3.03 2.51 -7.71
CA VAL A 50 2.59 3.30 -6.55
C VAL A 50 1.37 2.64 -5.91
N GLU A 51 0.40 2.19 -6.72
CA GLU A 51 -0.76 1.43 -6.24
C GLU A 51 -0.36 0.15 -5.51
N GLN A 52 0.51 -0.67 -6.09
CA GLN A 52 0.99 -1.90 -5.44
C GLN A 52 1.71 -1.62 -4.12
N PHE A 53 2.52 -0.56 -4.08
CA PHE A 53 3.22 -0.16 -2.86
C PHE A 53 2.23 0.19 -1.74
N TRP A 54 1.22 1.00 -2.03
CA TRP A 54 0.21 1.36 -1.04
C TRP A 54 -0.71 0.20 -0.66
N ALA A 55 -1.02 -0.71 -1.59
CA ALA A 55 -1.78 -1.92 -1.30
C ALA A 55 -1.09 -2.82 -0.26
N LEU A 56 0.24 -2.77 -0.17
CA LEU A 56 1.02 -3.49 0.84
C LEU A 56 1.12 -2.73 2.17
N LEU A 57 1.22 -1.40 2.12
CA LEU A 57 1.41 -0.58 3.33
C LEU A 57 0.08 -0.34 4.09
N LEU A 58 -1.00 -0.06 3.38
CA LEU A 58 -2.28 0.34 3.97
C LEU A 58 -2.90 -0.69 4.92
N PRO A 59 -2.85 -2.01 4.67
CA PRO A 59 -3.41 -3.00 5.60
C PRO A 59 -2.81 -2.94 7.01
N GLY A 60 -1.59 -2.43 7.17
CA GLY A 60 -0.95 -2.26 8.48
C GLY A 60 -1.31 -0.95 9.20
N LEU A 61 -1.90 0.01 8.48
CA LEU A 61 -2.22 1.35 9.01
C LEU A 61 -3.72 1.60 9.12
N ALA A 62 -4.51 1.06 8.18
CA ALA A 62 -5.94 1.22 8.12
C ALA A 62 -6.64 0.15 8.98
N ALA A 63 -7.75 0.53 9.60
CA ALA A 63 -8.65 -0.43 10.19
C ALA A 63 -9.08 -1.46 9.13
N PRO A 64 -9.38 -2.71 9.51
CA PRO A 64 -9.90 -3.70 8.58
C PRO A 64 -11.22 -3.22 7.98
N SER A 65 -11.14 -2.53 6.85
CA SER A 65 -12.27 -2.31 5.97
C SER A 65 -12.68 -3.69 5.50
N GLY A 66 -13.95 -4.08 5.66
CA GLY A 66 -14.47 -5.41 5.26
C GLY A 66 -14.32 -5.77 3.77
N ARG A 67 -13.49 -5.05 3.01
CA ARG A 67 -13.02 -5.33 1.66
C ARG A 67 -11.49 -5.30 1.63
N LEU A 68 -10.87 -6.45 1.86
CA LEU A 68 -9.49 -6.67 1.43
C LEU A 68 -9.46 -6.59 -0.10
N PRO A 69 -8.50 -5.85 -0.71
CA PRO A 69 -8.28 -5.97 -2.14
C PRO A 69 -7.84 -7.40 -2.43
N VAL A 70 -8.57 -8.10 -3.29
CA VAL A 70 -8.12 -9.39 -3.83
C VAL A 70 -6.85 -9.10 -4.62
N LEU A 71 -5.70 -9.49 -4.06
CA LEU A 71 -4.45 -9.45 -4.81
C LEU A 71 -4.63 -10.45 -5.98
N PRO A 72 -4.43 -10.05 -7.25
CA PRO A 72 -4.44 -11.01 -8.33
C PRO A 72 -3.33 -12.03 -8.03
N GLY A 73 -3.72 -13.27 -7.72
CA GLY A 73 -2.78 -14.36 -7.55
C GLY A 73 -1.91 -14.48 -8.80
N PRO A 74 -0.66 -14.98 -8.67
CA PRO A 74 0.22 -15.15 -9.82
C PRO A 74 -0.55 -15.94 -10.88
N ARG A 75 -0.85 -15.27 -11.99
CA ARG A 75 -1.61 -15.81 -13.11
C ARG A 75 -0.95 -17.13 -13.47
N ALA A 76 -1.62 -18.25 -13.15
CA ALA A 76 -1.15 -19.56 -13.52
C ALA A 76 -0.92 -19.51 -15.03
N ALA A 77 0.35 -19.48 -15.42
CA ALA A 77 0.76 -19.48 -16.80
C ALA A 77 0.04 -20.64 -17.46
N GLY A 78 -0.72 -20.32 -18.50
CA GLY A 78 -1.51 -21.28 -19.23
C GLY A 78 -0.65 -22.48 -19.59
N THR A 79 -1.06 -23.65 -19.11
CA THR A 79 -0.82 -24.88 -19.82
C THR A 79 -2.10 -25.20 -20.55
N ASP A 80 -2.34 -24.45 -21.64
CA ASP A 80 -2.95 -25.07 -22.81
C ASP A 80 -1.98 -26.18 -23.24
N ARG A 81 -2.24 -27.37 -22.72
CA ARG A 81 -1.61 -28.59 -23.17
C ARG A 81 -2.72 -29.51 -23.64
N THR A 82 -3.26 -29.16 -24.80
CA THR A 82 -3.68 -30.20 -25.75
C THR A 82 -2.48 -31.11 -26.00
N PRO A 83 -2.69 -32.43 -25.92
CA PRO A 83 -2.52 -33.18 -27.16
C PRO A 83 -3.49 -34.35 -27.32
N ARG A 84 -4.04 -34.41 -28.54
CA ARG A 84 -4.43 -35.58 -29.36
C ARG A 84 -5.41 -36.60 -28.80
#